data_AF-A0A821PQD2-F1
#
_entry.id   AF-A0A821PQD2-F1
#
_cell.length_a   1.000
_cell.length_b   1.000
_cell.length_c   1.000
_cell.angle_alpha   90.00
_cell.angle_beta   90.00
_cell.angle_gamma   90.00
#
_symmetry.space_group_name_H-M   'P 1'
#
loop_
_entity.id
_entity.type
_entity.pdbx_description
1 polymer ?
#
loop_
_entity_poly.entity_id
_entity_poly.type
_entity_poly.pdbx_seq_one_letter_code
_entity_poly.pdbx_strand_id
1 'polypeptide(L)'
;MDTIVRAMAEPDSGLDIRDRIWLKIPIPKSFLGSDLVNWLFENVDGFVNRNDARKYASSMLKAGYIRHTVHKLTFSEQCYYVFGDIYSQ
;
A
#
# COMPACT_ATOMS: atom_id res chain seq x y z
N MET A 1 11.58 -6.03 1.39
CA MET A 1 10.40 -5.17 1.23
C MET A 1 10.60 -4.18 0.09
N ASP A 2 11.78 -3.56 -0.03
CA ASP A 2 12.12 -2.64 -1.14
C ASP A 2 11.75 -3.16 -2.55
N THR A 3 12.12 -4.40 -2.90
CA THR A 3 11.79 -5.01 -4.20
C THR A 3 10.28 -5.09 -4.48
N ILE A 4 9.48 -5.40 -3.45
CA ILE A 4 8.02 -5.51 -3.56
C ILE A 4 7.41 -4.12 -3.77
N VAL A 5 7.90 -3.12 -3.04
CA VAL A 5 7.41 -1.74 -3.16
C VAL A 5 7.76 -1.15 -4.53
N ARG A 6 8.96 -1.45 -5.07
CA ARG A 6 9.34 -1.11 -6.44
C ARG A 6 8.40 -1.76 -7.46
N ALA A 7 8.16 -3.06 -7.35
CA ALA A 7 7.26 -3.77 -8.23
C ALA A 7 5.84 -3.19 -8.18
N MET A 8 5.34 -2.80 -7.00
CA MET A 8 4.04 -2.14 -6.87
C MET A 8 4.00 -0.75 -7.52
N ALA A 9 5.10 0.00 -7.45
CA ALA A 9 5.20 1.36 -7.97
C ALA A 9 5.35 1.41 -9.51
N GLU A 10 5.57 0.27 -10.18
CA GLU A 10 5.58 0.20 -11.63
C GLU A 10 4.19 0.52 -12.20
N PRO A 11 4.11 1.23 -13.35
CA PRO A 11 2.83 1.60 -13.96
C PRO A 11 2.01 0.38 -14.42
N ASP A 12 2.67 -0.74 -14.70
CA ASP A 12 2.04 -2.00 -15.11
C ASP A 12 1.98 -3.04 -13.98
N SER A 13 2.15 -2.62 -12.72
CA SER A 13 2.12 -3.52 -11.57
C SER A 13 0.75 -4.19 -11.36
N GLY A 14 -0.33 -3.58 -11.84
CA GLY A 14 -1.70 -4.00 -11.56
C GLY A 14 -2.27 -3.44 -10.25
N LEU A 15 -1.51 -2.67 -9.47
CA LEU A 15 -2.04 -1.93 -8.32
C LEU A 15 -2.71 -0.63 -8.79
N ASP A 16 -3.95 -0.38 -8.36
CA ASP A 16 -4.72 0.81 -8.75
C ASP A 16 -4.26 2.10 -8.04
N ILE A 17 -3.11 2.63 -8.47
CA ILE A 17 -2.52 3.86 -7.97
C ILE A 17 -3.06 5.05 -8.78
N ARG A 18 -3.87 5.90 -8.13
CA ARG A 18 -4.47 7.08 -8.79
C ARG A 18 -4.54 8.28 -7.85
N ASP A 19 -4.65 9.45 -8.44
CA ASP A 19 -4.97 10.67 -7.71
C ASP A 19 -6.43 10.61 -7.25
N ARG A 20 -6.66 10.76 -5.96
CA ARG A 20 -8.00 10.72 -5.36
C ARG A 20 -8.26 12.02 -4.61
N ILE A 21 -9.53 12.39 -4.47
CA ILE A 21 -9.94 13.53 -3.66
C ILE A 21 -10.73 12.97 -2.48
N TRP A 22 -10.26 13.25 -1.26
CA TRP A 22 -10.96 12.88 -0.03
C TRP A 22 -11.32 14.15 0.74
N LEU A 23 -12.62 14.39 0.96
CA LEU A 23 -13.10 15.60 1.67
C LEU A 23 -12.53 16.92 1.11
N LYS A 24 -12.43 17.05 -0.23
CA LYS A 24 -11.83 18.19 -0.97
C LYS A 24 -10.31 18.33 -0.85
N ILE A 25 -9.62 17.40 -0.17
CA ILE A 25 -8.17 17.36 -0.11
C ILE A 25 -7.68 16.38 -1.19
N PRO A 26 -6.85 16.82 -2.15
CA PRO A 26 -6.24 15.92 -3.12
C PRO A 26 -5.21 15.02 -2.41
N ILE A 27 -5.27 13.73 -2.70
CA ILE A 27 -4.35 12.70 -2.26
C ILE A 27 -3.73 12.10 -3.53
N PRO A 28 -2.59 12.63 -3.99
CA PRO A 28 -1.98 12.16 -5.22
C PRO A 28 -1.39 10.75 -5.05
N LYS A 29 -1.35 9.99 -6.14
CA LYS A 29 -0.72 8.66 -6.22
C LYS A 29 -1.10 7.72 -5.06
N SER A 30 -2.40 7.67 -4.78
CA SER A 30 -2.94 6.92 -3.66
C SER A 30 -3.58 5.60 -4.10
N PHE A 31 -3.57 4.62 -3.19
CA PHE A 31 -4.19 3.31 -3.39
C PHE A 31 -4.97 2.91 -2.14
N LEU A 32 -5.95 2.02 -2.32
CA LEU A 32 -6.77 1.51 -1.22
C LEU A 32 -6.04 0.36 -0.51
N GLY A 33 -6.18 0.27 0.81
CA GLY A 33 -5.55 -0.79 1.59
C GLY A 33 -6.00 -2.20 1.18
N SER A 34 -7.27 -2.36 0.75
CA SER A 34 -7.76 -3.64 0.21
C SER A 34 -7.02 -4.04 -1.07
N ASP A 35 -6.78 -3.08 -1.95
CA ASP A 35 -6.14 -3.31 -3.25
C ASP A 35 -4.67 -3.67 -3.04
N LEU A 36 -4.01 -3.03 -2.08
CA LEU A 36 -2.68 -3.42 -1.62
C LEU A 36 -2.65 -4.89 -1.15
N VAL A 37 -3.58 -5.29 -0.29
CA VAL A 37 -3.62 -6.66 0.24
C VAL A 37 -3.89 -7.68 -0.86
N ASN A 38 -4.78 -7.36 -1.79
CA ASN A 38 -5.06 -8.21 -2.94
C ASN A 38 -3.83 -8.34 -3.85
N TRP A 39 -3.19 -7.21 -4.19
CA TRP A 39 -1.97 -7.21 -4.99
C TRP A 39 -0.87 -8.05 -4.35
N LEU A 40 -0.66 -7.92 -3.04
CA LEU A 40 0.33 -8.72 -2.31
C LEU A 40 0.01 -10.21 -2.36
N PHE A 41 -1.26 -10.56 -2.20
CA PHE A 41 -1.68 -11.95 -2.24
C PHE A 41 -1.55 -12.57 -3.64
N GLU A 42 -1.72 -11.78 -4.70
CA GLU A 42 -1.64 -12.24 -6.09
C GLU A 42 -0.21 -12.25 -6.66
N ASN A 43 0.63 -11.28 -6.27
CA ASN A 43 1.95 -11.05 -6.87
C ASN A 43 3.13 -11.52 -6.02
N VAL A 44 2.91 -11.81 -4.72
CA VAL A 44 3.99 -12.23 -3.82
C VAL A 44 3.74 -13.66 -3.35
N ASP A 45 4.61 -14.56 -3.79
CA ASP A 45 4.61 -15.94 -3.33
C ASP A 45 4.96 -16.06 -1.84
N GLY A 46 4.33 -17.02 -1.16
CA GLY A 46 4.60 -17.34 0.25
C GLY A 46 3.50 -16.94 1.23
N PHE A 47 2.43 -16.28 0.77
CA PHE A 47 1.24 -16.07 1.60
C PHE A 47 0.31 -17.29 1.52
N VAL A 48 0.04 -17.91 2.69
CA VAL A 48 -0.90 -19.02 2.79
C VAL A 48 -2.35 -18.54 2.68
N ASN A 49 -2.62 -17.32 3.17
CA ASN A 49 -3.94 -16.72 3.18
C ASN A 49 -3.85 -15.19 3.10
N ARG A 50 -4.98 -14.55 2.76
CA ARG A 50 -5.12 -13.09 2.67
C ARG A 50 -4.80 -12.36 3.98
N ASN A 51 -4.96 -13.03 5.13
CA ASN A 51 -4.64 -12.45 6.43
C ASN A 51 -3.12 -12.30 6.64
N ASP A 52 -2.31 -13.19 6.07
CA ASP A 52 -0.85 -13.06 6.10
C ASP A 52 -0.36 -11.93 5.20
N ALA A 53 -0.96 -11.74 4.02
CA ALA A 53 -0.75 -10.56 3.19
C ALA A 53 -1.13 -9.26 3.92
N ARG A 54 -2.26 -9.26 4.66
CA ARG A 54 -2.68 -8.14 5.52
C ARG A 54 -1.68 -7.83 6.64
N LYS A 55 -1.14 -8.86 7.31
CA LYS A 55 -0.08 -8.67 8.31
C LYS A 55 1.17 -8.06 7.66
N TYR A 56 1.51 -8.50 6.46
CA TYR A 56 2.64 -7.95 5.70
C TYR A 56 2.44 -6.46 5.35
N ALA A 57 1.25 -6.08 4.87
CA ALA A 57 0.89 -4.67 4.66
C ALA A 57 0.99 -3.85 5.95
N SER A 58 0.58 -4.42 7.08
CA SER A 58 0.72 -3.78 8.40
C SER A 58 2.19 -3.56 8.78
N SER A 59 3.06 -4.53 8.47
CA SER A 59 4.51 -4.40 8.67
C SER A 59 5.11 -3.35 7.74
N MET A 60 4.64 -3.22 6.49
CA MET A 60 5.08 -2.16 5.58
C MET A 60 4.71 -0.76 6.07
N LEU A 61 3.52 -0.59 6.66
CA LEU A 61 3.12 0.67 7.29
C LEU A 61 4.05 1.01 8.47
N LYS A 62 4.33 0.04 9.34
CA LYS A 62 5.25 0.24 10.49
C LYS A 62 6.69 0.52 10.06
N ALA A 63 7.14 -0.14 9.01
CA ALA A 63 8.47 0.08 8.44
C ALA A 63 8.55 1.38 7.62
N GLY A 64 7.43 2.05 7.34
CA GLY A 64 7.36 3.34 6.65
C GLY A 64 7.41 3.28 5.12
N TYR A 65 7.31 2.09 4.53
CA TYR A 65 7.22 1.93 3.06
C TYR A 65 5.91 2.46 2.49
N ILE A 66 4.85 2.45 3.29
CA ILE A 66 3.57 3.08 2.98
C ILE A 66 3.18 3.99 4.13
N ARG A 67 2.42 5.05 3.83
CA ARG A 67 1.96 6.04 4.81
C ARG A 67 0.45 6.17 4.76
N HIS A 68 -0.16 6.18 5.94
CA HIS A 68 -1.59 6.43 6.07
C HIS A 68 -1.87 7.93 5.92
N THR A 69 -2.86 8.27 5.10
CA THR A 69 -3.23 9.67 4.81
C THR A 69 -3.74 10.47 6.01
N VAL A 70 -4.18 9.81 7.09
CA VAL A 70 -4.64 10.44 8.34
C VAL A 70 -3.75 10.11 9.55
N HIS A 71 -2.47 9.80 9.33
CA HIS A 71 -1.47 9.56 10.38
C HIS A 71 -1.81 8.46 11.42
N LYS A 72 -2.63 7.47 11.05
CA LYS A 72 -2.88 6.30 11.90
C LYS A 72 -1.74 5.27 11.81
N LEU A 73 -1.41 4.68 12.96
CA LEU A 73 -0.40 3.61 13.09
C LEU A 73 -0.95 2.21 12.82
N THR A 74 -2.28 2.06 12.79
CA THR A 74 -2.96 0.79 12.51
C THR A 74 -3.36 0.69 11.05
N PHE A 75 -3.06 -0.46 10.44
CA PHE A 75 -3.45 -0.75 9.07
C PHE A 75 -4.94 -1.12 8.98
N SER A 76 -5.61 -0.53 8.00
CA SER A 76 -7.00 -0.73 7.62
C SER A 76 -7.11 -0.88 6.10
N GLU A 77 -7.81 -1.91 5.65
CA GLU A 77 -8.09 -2.13 4.22
C GLU A 77 -9.04 -1.08 3.63
N GLN A 78 -9.83 -0.41 4.46
CA GLN A 78 -10.82 0.58 4.05
C GLN A 78 -10.24 2.00 3.91
N CYS A 79 -8.93 2.15 4.07
CA CYS A 79 -8.27 3.45 4.08
C CYS A 79 -7.33 3.62 2.89
N TYR A 80 -7.10 4.88 2.52
CA TYR A 80 -6.14 5.25 1.49
C TYR A 80 -4.72 5.37 2.05
N TYR A 81 -3.77 4.91 1.25
CA TYR A 81 -2.35 4.99 1.55
C TYR A 81 -1.61 5.60 0.36
N VAL A 82 -0.43 6.13 0.66
CA VAL A 82 0.55 6.59 -0.31
C VAL A 82 1.86 5.87 -0.05
N PHE A 83 2.75 5.79 -1.04
CA PHE A 83 4.10 5.32 -0.82
C PHE A 83 4.85 6.26 0.13
N GLY A 84 5.67 5.69 1.02
CA GLY A 84 6.46 6.44 1.98
C GLY A 84 7.79 6.94 1.40
N ASP A 85 8.39 7.93 2.06
CA ASP A 85 9.64 8.58 1.63
C ASP A 85 10.87 7.67 1.58
N ILE A 86 10.79 6.46 2.12
CA ILE A 86 11.88 5.48 2.01
C ILE A 86 12.06 5.02 0.55
N TYR A 87 11.07 5.29 -0.31
CA TYR A 87 11.16 5.13 -1.76
C TYR A 87 11.75 6.35 -2.49
N SER A 88 11.84 7.51 -1.84
CA SER A 88 12.41 8.74 -2.44
C SER A 88 13.91 8.92 -2.19
N GLN A 89 14.60 7.89 -1.68
CA GLN A 89 16.07 7.83 -1.54
C GLN A 89 16.73 6.93 -2.57
#